data_AF-A0A7K3GMP0-F1
#
_entry.id   AF-A0A7K3GMP0-F1
#
_cell.length_a   1.000
_cell.length_b   1.000
_cell.length_c   1.000
_cell.angle_alpha   90.00
_cell.angle_beta   90.00
_cell.angle_gamma   90.00
#
_symmetry.space_group_name_H-M   'P 1'
#
loop_
_entity.id
_entity.type
_entity.pdbx_description
1 polymer ?
#
loop_
_entity_poly.entity_id
_entity_poly.type
_entity_poly.pdbx_seq_one_letter_code
_entity_poly.pdbx_strand_id
1 'polypeptide(L)'
;YAAELQGVLDAARARLDAAVAGDAPREEPAAVGDLLLASALNGVGLTDGERRWYYDFDHHLFELPGLLAPSARGEAEPAPEGRVHPDLPGQPSLDRLNALALPHLPAVVALRAGTEVTVPEHREALEAFLAELDARQLTELDPGHWRRVRLCLDGSLFTGPDAVKGHTRATVLDLADGAFLVFPDRWYRFVQEYGAHEIPGRHYGALHHDPAGRFETPAPYTAVSQEPFVPEPIRAPGWAAAFRATLAERGPAPWYPAAAEEFARLTGVTPTMARLVVAGLPVIDDVRQAVPSATLKAIGVKSADARVAKDELRALDAGARQAVVAALLPAGPARLWTHGPDATRAAEVWNERLGRRTPVPEEVLHDAVRTVEPVGWAPAAALRGFVDPATEPRLTEDLTWSFGRYYLQSAERTPGFDGGVLKGAVAMAAWLAHRLPSGDPVRATLPGVLTALRARLAAPGLLIGLERKADWQAFRRAAGEPEETGPD
;
A
#
# COMPACT_ATOMS: atom_id res chain seq x y z
N TYR A 1 37.74 -35.58 14.60
CA TYR A 1 38.20 -35.65 13.20
C TYR A 1 37.86 -36.95 12.48
N ALA A 2 38.56 -38.08 12.67
CA ALA A 2 38.26 -39.31 11.91
C ALA A 2 36.84 -39.88 12.21
N ALA A 3 36.39 -39.80 13.47
CA ALA A 3 35.05 -40.23 13.87
C ALA A 3 33.93 -39.30 13.35
N GLU A 4 34.18 -38.00 13.23
CA GLU A 4 33.23 -37.04 12.62
C GLU A 4 33.14 -37.25 11.11
N LEU A 5 34.29 -37.50 10.46
CA LEU A 5 34.32 -37.80 9.03
C LEU A 5 33.55 -39.10 8.71
N GLN A 6 33.69 -40.10 9.59
CA GLN A 6 32.95 -41.36 9.47
C GLN A 6 31.44 -41.14 9.66
N GLY A 7 31.03 -40.32 10.64
CA GLY A 7 29.62 -39.96 10.83
C GLY A 7 29.00 -39.23 9.64
N VAL A 8 29.77 -38.34 8.98
CA VAL A 8 29.33 -37.66 7.75
C VAL A 8 29.19 -38.64 6.58
N LEU A 9 30.13 -39.57 6.43
CA LEU A 9 30.09 -40.58 5.38
C LEU A 9 28.96 -41.60 5.58
N ASP A 10 28.70 -42.01 6.82
CA ASP A 10 27.63 -42.95 7.16
C ASP A 10 26.25 -42.28 6.96
N ALA A 11 26.11 -40.99 7.29
CA ALA A 11 24.89 -40.21 7.00
C ALA A 11 24.66 -40.01 5.50
N ALA A 12 25.72 -39.79 4.73
CA ALA A 12 25.63 -39.68 3.26
C ALA A 12 25.25 -41.01 2.62
N ARG A 13 25.81 -42.12 3.13
CA ARG A 13 25.48 -43.48 2.69
C ARG A 13 24.03 -43.85 3.00
N ALA A 14 23.53 -43.51 4.20
CA ALA A 14 22.13 -43.74 4.55
C ALA A 14 21.15 -43.00 3.63
N ARG A 15 21.48 -41.76 3.20
CA ARG A 15 20.67 -41.01 2.22
C ARG A 15 20.70 -41.65 0.82
N LEU A 16 21.86 -42.14 0.40
CA LEU A 16 22.02 -42.84 -0.88
C LEU A 16 21.26 -44.17 -0.90
N ASP A 17 21.34 -44.95 0.18
CA ASP A 17 20.64 -46.22 0.32
C ASP A 17 19.11 -46.01 0.33
N ALA A 18 18.62 -44.96 0.97
CA ALA A 18 17.19 -44.57 0.94
C ALA A 18 16.73 -44.11 -0.46
N ALA A 19 17.55 -43.36 -1.18
CA ALA A 19 17.26 -42.93 -2.55
C ALA A 19 17.22 -44.10 -3.54
N VAL A 20 18.09 -45.10 -3.37
CA VAL A 20 18.09 -46.33 -4.18
C VAL A 20 16.91 -47.25 -3.84
N ALA A 21 16.44 -47.24 -2.59
CA ALA A 21 15.27 -48.01 -2.15
C ALA A 21 13.93 -47.41 -2.61
N GLY A 22 13.92 -46.22 -3.22
CA GLY A 22 12.70 -45.53 -3.65
C GLY A 22 11.96 -44.78 -2.54
N ASP A 23 12.55 -44.70 -1.33
CA ASP A 23 12.07 -43.94 -0.17
C ASP A 23 12.64 -42.51 -0.16
N ALA A 24 12.97 -41.96 -1.34
CA ALA A 24 13.27 -40.53 -1.43
C ALA A 24 12.02 -39.77 -0.93
N PRO A 25 12.12 -38.93 0.12
CA PRO A 25 11.03 -38.04 0.46
C PRO A 25 10.70 -37.29 -0.82
N ARG A 26 9.42 -37.36 -1.21
CA ARG A 26 8.88 -36.64 -2.36
C ARG A 26 9.47 -35.25 -2.31
N GLU A 27 10.35 -34.90 -3.25
CA GLU A 27 10.90 -33.54 -3.35
C GLU A 27 9.67 -32.63 -3.37
N GLU A 28 9.47 -31.88 -2.29
CA GLU A 28 8.46 -30.84 -2.28
C GLU A 28 8.77 -29.96 -3.48
N PRO A 29 7.78 -29.69 -4.36
CA PRO A 29 8.02 -28.86 -5.53
C PRO A 29 8.72 -27.58 -5.07
N ALA A 30 9.80 -27.21 -5.76
CA ALA A 30 10.62 -26.06 -5.39
C ALA A 30 9.69 -24.88 -5.06
N ALA A 31 9.75 -24.41 -3.81
CA ALA A 31 8.88 -23.34 -3.34
C ALA A 31 9.03 -22.15 -4.30
N VAL A 32 7.89 -21.57 -4.70
CA VAL A 32 7.89 -20.38 -5.54
C VAL A 32 8.74 -19.31 -4.84
N GLY A 33 9.76 -18.80 -5.53
CA GLY A 33 10.64 -17.78 -4.98
C GLY A 33 9.91 -16.47 -4.68
N ASP A 34 10.33 -15.78 -3.62
CA ASP A 34 9.74 -14.52 -3.19
C ASP A 34 9.77 -13.45 -4.28
N LEU A 35 10.78 -13.44 -5.16
CA LEU A 35 10.85 -12.46 -6.24
C LEU A 35 9.70 -12.62 -7.25
N LEU A 36 9.32 -13.86 -7.60
CA LEU A 36 8.18 -14.11 -8.48
C LEU A 36 6.86 -13.68 -7.81
N LEU A 37 6.64 -14.09 -6.56
CA LEU A 37 5.43 -13.71 -5.83
C LEU A 37 5.37 -12.20 -5.57
N ALA A 38 6.46 -11.57 -5.18
CA ALA A 38 6.54 -10.13 -4.96
C ALA A 38 6.24 -9.34 -6.24
N SER A 39 6.72 -9.84 -7.39
CA SER A 39 6.39 -9.31 -8.72
C SER A 39 4.89 -9.45 -9.03
N ALA A 40 4.30 -10.60 -8.70
CA ALA A 40 2.87 -10.87 -8.92
C ALA A 40 1.95 -10.04 -7.99
N LEU A 41 2.40 -9.72 -6.77
CA LEU A 41 1.68 -8.90 -5.79
C LEU A 41 1.87 -7.38 -6.00
N ASN A 42 2.84 -6.96 -6.82
CA ASN A 42 3.14 -5.54 -7.03
C ASN A 42 1.95 -4.77 -7.61
N GLY A 43 1.68 -3.59 -7.04
CA GLY A 43 0.80 -2.56 -7.58
C GLY A 43 -0.39 -2.15 -6.71
N VAL A 44 -0.64 -2.87 -5.62
CA VAL A 44 -1.60 -2.50 -4.57
C VAL A 44 -0.91 -2.20 -3.23
N GLY A 45 0.42 -1.97 -3.21
CA GLY A 45 1.17 -1.65 -2.00
C GLY A 45 1.17 -2.78 -0.96
N LEU A 46 1.10 -4.03 -1.43
CA LEU A 46 1.22 -5.23 -0.60
C LEU A 46 2.67 -5.54 -0.26
N THR A 47 3.56 -5.31 -1.21
CA THR A 47 5.01 -5.42 -1.06
C THR A 47 5.64 -4.03 -1.07
N ASP A 48 6.81 -3.93 -0.45
CA ASP A 48 7.59 -2.70 -0.50
C ASP A 48 7.87 -2.29 -1.95
N GLY A 49 7.25 -1.17 -2.36
CA GLY A 49 7.19 -0.72 -3.74
C GLY A 49 8.53 -0.51 -4.44
N GLU A 50 9.64 -0.53 -3.71
CA GLU A 50 10.98 -0.61 -4.29
C GLU A 50 11.54 -2.03 -4.18
N ARG A 51 11.65 -2.69 -5.34
CA ARG A 51 12.24 -4.01 -5.61
C ARG A 51 13.61 -4.34 -5.02
N ARG A 52 14.21 -3.49 -4.19
CA ARG A 52 15.65 -3.52 -3.96
C ARG A 52 16.17 -4.72 -3.17
N TRP A 53 15.33 -5.63 -2.65
CA TRP A 53 15.77 -6.69 -1.74
C TRP A 53 14.95 -8.00 -1.78
N TYR A 54 14.36 -8.39 -2.91
CA TYR A 54 13.78 -9.74 -3.05
C TYR A 54 14.70 -10.62 -3.88
N TYR A 55 15.02 -11.80 -3.37
CA TYR A 55 15.76 -12.83 -4.09
C TYR A 55 14.89 -14.08 -4.29
N ASP A 56 15.04 -14.77 -5.42
CA ASP A 56 14.26 -15.97 -5.73
C ASP A 56 14.51 -17.14 -4.76
N PHE A 57 15.60 -17.10 -3.98
CA PHE A 57 15.90 -18.10 -2.95
C PHE A 57 15.29 -17.78 -1.58
N ASP A 58 14.70 -16.59 -1.41
CA ASP A 58 13.95 -16.24 -0.20
C ASP A 58 12.49 -16.70 -0.36
N HIS A 59 11.83 -17.06 0.75
CA HIS A 59 10.44 -17.55 0.77
C HIS A 59 9.58 -16.87 1.85
N HIS A 60 10.01 -15.71 2.33
CA HIS A 60 9.40 -14.97 3.44
C HIS A 60 7.93 -14.61 3.19
N LEU A 61 7.51 -14.39 1.93
CA LEU A 61 6.11 -14.09 1.63
C LEU A 61 5.22 -15.32 1.82
N PHE A 62 5.70 -16.50 1.41
CA PHE A 62 5.02 -17.79 1.64
C PHE A 62 5.14 -18.28 3.09
N GLU A 63 6.19 -17.86 3.81
CA GLU A 63 6.36 -18.16 5.23
C GLU A 63 5.35 -17.42 6.12
N LEU A 64 4.73 -16.32 5.66
CA LEU A 64 3.82 -15.55 6.51
C LEU A 64 2.58 -16.35 6.96
N PRO A 65 1.81 -17.03 6.07
CA PRO A 65 0.78 -17.97 6.52
C PRO A 65 1.35 -19.06 7.45
N GLY A 66 2.58 -19.49 7.16
CA GLY A 66 3.39 -20.39 7.98
C GLY A 66 3.61 -19.90 9.41
N LEU A 67 3.86 -18.61 9.57
CA LEU A 67 4.17 -17.94 10.84
C LEU A 67 2.92 -17.77 11.71
N LEU A 68 1.79 -17.38 11.12
CA LEU A 68 0.57 -17.05 11.89
C LEU A 68 -0.25 -18.30 12.26
N ALA A 69 -0.20 -19.36 11.46
CA ALA A 69 -1.07 -20.51 11.67
C ALA A 69 -0.79 -21.32 12.95
N PRO A 70 0.47 -21.56 13.37
CA PRO A 70 0.74 -22.23 14.65
C PRO A 70 0.18 -21.44 15.83
N SER A 71 0.35 -20.11 15.82
CA SER A 71 -0.22 -19.20 16.82
C SER A 71 -1.74 -19.28 16.85
N ALA A 72 -2.39 -19.19 15.69
CA ALA A 72 -3.86 -19.26 15.57
C ALA A 72 -4.43 -20.61 16.03
N ARG A 73 -3.66 -21.69 15.91
CA ARG A 73 -4.04 -23.04 16.39
C ARG A 73 -3.70 -23.30 17.87
N GLY A 74 -3.08 -22.34 18.56
CA GLY A 74 -2.62 -22.51 19.94
C GLY A 74 -1.46 -23.51 20.07
N GLU A 75 -0.72 -23.75 18.99
CA GLU A 75 0.44 -24.66 18.95
C GLU A 75 1.75 -23.94 19.31
N ALA A 76 1.78 -22.61 19.25
CA ALA A 76 2.95 -21.80 19.61
C ALA A 76 3.11 -21.71 21.14
N GLU A 77 4.35 -21.74 21.61
CA GLU A 77 4.65 -21.54 23.03
C GLU A 77 4.41 -20.07 23.41
N PRO A 78 3.54 -19.77 24.40
CA PRO A 78 3.30 -18.40 24.82
C PRO A 78 4.58 -17.71 25.30
N ALA A 79 4.74 -16.44 24.96
CA ALA A 79 5.85 -15.66 25.47
C ALA A 79 5.76 -15.55 27.00
N PRO A 80 6.90 -15.60 27.72
CA PRO A 80 6.92 -15.40 29.17
C PRO A 80 6.28 -14.06 29.57
N GLU A 81 5.62 -14.04 30.72
CA GLU A 81 4.97 -12.84 31.25
C GLU A 81 5.97 -11.67 31.37
N GLY A 82 5.54 -10.47 30.99
CA GLY A 82 6.37 -9.26 31.01
C GLY A 82 7.31 -9.12 29.81
N ARG A 83 7.39 -10.12 28.92
CA ARG A 83 8.21 -10.02 27.71
C ARG A 83 7.57 -9.10 26.67
N VAL A 84 8.37 -8.24 26.08
CA VAL A 84 7.94 -7.28 25.06
C VAL A 84 8.45 -7.66 23.67
N HIS A 85 7.74 -7.20 22.63
CA HIS A 85 8.05 -7.52 21.24
C HIS A 85 9.45 -7.08 20.78
N PRO A 86 10.06 -5.97 21.26
CA PRO A 86 11.41 -5.61 20.83
C PRO A 86 12.47 -6.60 21.33
N ASP A 87 12.18 -7.41 22.35
CA ASP A 87 13.09 -8.45 22.88
C ASP A 87 12.93 -9.81 22.17
N LEU A 88 12.02 -9.91 21.20
CA LEU A 88 11.83 -11.10 20.38
C LEU A 88 12.68 -11.03 19.10
N PRO A 89 13.05 -12.18 18.52
CA PRO A 89 13.67 -12.20 17.20
C PRO A 89 12.73 -11.55 16.17
N GLY A 90 13.32 -10.80 15.25
CA GLY A 90 12.57 -10.25 14.12
C GLY A 90 12.16 -11.36 13.16
N GLN A 91 11.00 -11.19 12.54
CA GLN A 91 10.43 -12.12 11.56
C GLN A 91 10.48 -11.48 10.17
N PRO A 92 11.39 -11.90 9.29
CA PRO A 92 11.55 -11.29 7.97
C PRO A 92 10.26 -11.28 7.12
N SER A 93 9.38 -12.27 7.29
CA SER A 93 8.08 -12.34 6.62
C SER A 93 7.16 -11.15 6.95
N LEU A 94 7.25 -10.60 8.17
CA LEU A 94 6.50 -9.41 8.59
C LEU A 94 7.16 -8.09 8.19
N ASP A 95 8.42 -8.14 7.73
CA ASP A 95 9.09 -6.99 7.12
C ASP A 95 8.68 -6.80 5.64
N ARG A 96 8.27 -7.89 4.98
CA ARG A 96 8.05 -7.92 3.52
C ARG A 96 6.61 -7.75 3.09
N LEU A 97 5.64 -8.18 3.90
CA LEU A 97 4.22 -8.03 3.61
C LEU A 97 3.54 -7.03 4.54
N ASN A 98 2.73 -6.15 3.95
CA ASN A 98 1.89 -5.25 4.72
C ASN A 98 0.73 -6.00 5.39
N ALA A 99 0.88 -6.37 6.67
CA ALA A 99 -0.14 -7.10 7.44
C ALA A 99 -1.50 -6.36 7.52
N LEU A 100 -1.55 -5.03 7.39
CA LEU A 100 -2.82 -4.29 7.31
C LEU A 100 -3.67 -4.66 6.08
N ALA A 101 -3.05 -5.25 5.07
CA ALA A 101 -3.74 -5.64 3.86
C ALA A 101 -4.44 -6.99 3.97
N LEU A 102 -4.25 -7.77 5.05
CA LEU A 102 -4.85 -9.09 5.23
C LEU A 102 -6.36 -9.13 4.92
N PRO A 103 -7.21 -8.14 5.29
CA PRO A 103 -8.63 -8.16 4.96
C PRO A 103 -8.95 -8.09 3.45
N HIS A 104 -8.04 -7.51 2.66
CA HIS A 104 -8.21 -7.32 1.21
C HIS A 104 -7.39 -8.31 0.39
N LEU A 105 -6.29 -8.81 0.96
CA LEU A 105 -5.28 -9.62 0.29
C LEU A 105 -5.86 -10.85 -0.42
N PRO A 106 -6.67 -11.72 0.22
CA PRO A 106 -7.24 -12.89 -0.44
C PRO A 106 -8.03 -12.55 -1.71
N ALA A 107 -8.85 -11.50 -1.66
CA ALA A 107 -9.67 -11.08 -2.79
C ALA A 107 -8.82 -10.49 -3.92
N VAL A 108 -7.78 -9.71 -3.59
CA VAL A 108 -6.81 -9.19 -4.57
C VAL A 108 -6.07 -10.33 -5.26
N VAL A 109 -5.58 -11.30 -4.49
CA VAL A 109 -4.86 -12.48 -5.01
C VAL A 109 -5.78 -13.30 -5.90
N ALA A 110 -7.01 -13.58 -5.45
CA ALA A 110 -8.01 -14.30 -6.23
C ALA A 110 -8.33 -13.60 -7.55
N LEU A 111 -8.62 -12.30 -7.55
CA LEU A 111 -8.90 -11.55 -8.79
C LEU A 111 -7.74 -11.67 -9.79
N ARG A 112 -6.51 -11.49 -9.33
CA ARG A 112 -5.32 -11.54 -10.20
C ARG A 112 -5.03 -12.96 -10.68
N ALA A 113 -5.14 -13.96 -9.82
CA ALA A 113 -4.97 -15.37 -10.20
C ALA A 113 -6.05 -15.83 -11.20
N GLY A 114 -7.28 -15.31 -11.07
CA GLY A 114 -8.44 -15.74 -11.84
C GLY A 114 -8.67 -15.03 -13.17
N THR A 115 -7.83 -14.09 -13.59
CA THR A 115 -8.08 -13.28 -14.80
C THR A 115 -7.01 -13.49 -15.87
N GLU A 116 -7.43 -13.47 -17.15
CA GLU A 116 -6.53 -13.75 -18.27
C GLU A 116 -5.44 -12.69 -18.49
N VAL A 117 -5.65 -11.47 -17.96
CA VAL A 117 -4.75 -10.32 -18.09
C VAL A 117 -3.45 -10.49 -17.28
N THR A 118 -3.49 -11.33 -16.26
CA THR A 118 -2.31 -11.73 -15.48
C THR A 118 -1.54 -12.81 -16.23
N VAL A 119 -0.23 -12.61 -16.36
CA VAL A 119 0.66 -13.56 -17.06
C VAL A 119 0.64 -14.93 -16.36
N PRO A 120 0.77 -16.05 -17.10
CA PRO A 120 0.59 -17.40 -16.55
C PRO A 120 1.41 -17.68 -15.28
N GLU A 121 2.70 -17.32 -15.27
CA GLU A 121 3.62 -17.58 -14.16
C GLU A 121 3.18 -16.84 -12.88
N HIS A 122 2.66 -15.62 -13.04
CA HIS A 122 2.10 -14.87 -11.92
C HIS A 122 0.79 -15.50 -11.42
N ARG A 123 -0.06 -16.04 -12.33
CA ARG A 123 -1.31 -16.70 -11.90
C ARG A 123 -1.04 -17.95 -11.09
N GLU A 124 -0.08 -18.76 -11.51
CA GLU A 124 0.32 -19.98 -10.79
C GLU A 124 0.86 -19.64 -9.40
N ALA A 125 1.76 -18.67 -9.30
CA ALA A 125 2.29 -18.20 -8.01
C ALA A 125 1.18 -17.66 -7.09
N LEU A 126 0.23 -16.89 -7.63
CA LEU A 126 -0.88 -16.32 -6.87
C LEU A 126 -1.91 -17.37 -6.45
N GLU A 127 -2.19 -18.37 -7.29
CA GLU A 127 -3.09 -19.49 -6.93
C GLU A 127 -2.48 -20.33 -5.81
N ALA A 128 -1.18 -20.66 -5.90
CA ALA A 128 -0.47 -21.35 -4.83
C ALA A 128 -0.49 -20.55 -3.52
N PHE A 129 -0.27 -19.23 -3.60
CA PHE A 129 -0.33 -18.38 -2.41
C PHE A 129 -1.76 -18.27 -1.84
N LEU A 130 -2.79 -18.22 -2.67
CA LEU A 130 -4.18 -18.27 -2.23
C LEU A 130 -4.51 -19.61 -1.56
N ALA A 131 -3.96 -20.71 -2.06
CA ALA A 131 -4.10 -22.03 -1.47
C ALA A 131 -3.50 -22.08 -0.07
N GLU A 132 -2.32 -21.50 0.13
CA GLU A 132 -1.69 -21.40 1.45
C GLU A 132 -2.50 -20.54 2.42
N LEU A 133 -3.02 -19.38 1.96
CA LEU A 133 -3.90 -18.55 2.79
C LEU A 133 -5.16 -19.32 3.21
N ASP A 134 -5.75 -20.09 2.30
CA ASP A 134 -6.96 -20.88 2.56
C ASP A 134 -6.69 -22.03 3.53
N ALA A 135 -5.61 -22.79 3.30
CA ALA A 135 -5.18 -23.89 4.15
C ALA A 135 -4.88 -23.44 5.60
N ARG A 136 -4.49 -22.19 5.79
CA ARG A 136 -4.21 -21.59 7.10
C ARG A 136 -5.34 -20.72 7.66
N GLN A 137 -6.53 -20.74 7.06
CA GLN A 137 -7.72 -19.99 7.50
C GLN A 137 -7.50 -18.46 7.54
N LEU A 138 -6.69 -17.94 6.62
CA LEU A 138 -6.42 -16.49 6.48
C LEU A 138 -7.21 -15.86 5.32
N THR A 139 -8.07 -16.64 4.64
CA THR A 139 -8.97 -16.16 3.57
C THR A 139 -10.26 -15.54 4.10
N GLU A 140 -10.63 -15.85 5.34
CA GLU A 140 -11.90 -15.51 5.98
C GLU A 140 -11.64 -15.09 7.43
N LEU A 141 -11.22 -13.83 7.61
CA LEU A 141 -10.94 -13.31 8.95
C LEU A 141 -12.25 -13.08 9.71
N ASP A 142 -12.40 -13.72 10.88
CA ASP A 142 -13.55 -13.51 11.75
C ASP A 142 -13.47 -12.14 12.44
N PRO A 143 -14.45 -11.24 12.24
CA PRO A 143 -14.57 -9.97 12.97
C PRO A 143 -14.55 -10.14 14.49
N GLY A 144 -15.01 -11.28 15.01
CA GLY A 144 -15.01 -11.62 16.42
C GLY A 144 -13.62 -11.89 17.00
N HIS A 145 -12.64 -12.26 16.15
CA HIS A 145 -11.31 -12.69 16.59
C HIS A 145 -10.20 -11.69 16.28
N TRP A 146 -10.44 -10.65 15.47
CA TRP A 146 -9.39 -9.73 15.04
C TRP A 146 -9.66 -8.28 15.45
N ARG A 147 -8.66 -7.65 16.09
CA ARG A 147 -8.65 -6.21 16.39
C ARG A 147 -7.39 -5.55 15.86
N ARG A 148 -7.54 -4.30 15.44
CA ARG A 148 -6.44 -3.36 15.33
C ARG A 148 -6.26 -2.72 16.70
N VAL A 149 -5.06 -2.75 17.24
CA VAL A 149 -4.79 -2.20 18.57
C VAL A 149 -3.65 -1.20 18.54
N ARG A 150 -3.76 -0.17 19.37
CA ARG A 150 -2.67 0.74 19.72
C ARG A 150 -2.30 0.49 21.17
N LEU A 151 -1.03 0.18 21.38
CA LEU A 151 -0.46 -0.20 22.66
C LEU A 151 0.61 0.82 23.06
N CYS A 152 0.75 1.07 24.36
CA CYS A 152 1.79 1.93 24.91
C CYS A 152 2.68 1.13 25.87
N LEU A 153 3.99 1.29 25.72
CA LEU A 153 4.99 0.85 26.69
C LEU A 153 5.51 2.05 27.46
N ASP A 154 5.66 1.88 28.77
CA ASP A 154 6.24 2.92 29.63
C ASP A 154 7.66 3.27 29.18
N GLY A 155 7.99 4.57 29.16
CA GLY A 155 9.28 5.07 28.70
C GLY A 155 10.47 4.57 29.54
N SER A 156 10.24 4.27 30.82
CA SER A 156 11.27 3.79 31.75
C SER A 156 11.85 2.43 31.35
N LEU A 157 11.08 1.58 30.65
CA LEU A 157 11.54 0.28 30.13
C LEU A 157 12.70 0.40 29.12
N PHE A 158 12.90 1.59 28.56
CA PHE A 158 13.96 1.87 27.58
C PHE A 158 15.17 2.58 28.19
N THR A 159 15.23 2.69 29.51
CA THR A 159 16.31 3.38 30.23
C THR A 159 16.91 2.47 31.30
N GLY A 160 18.24 2.48 31.43
CA GLY A 160 18.97 1.69 32.44
C GLY A 160 19.69 0.45 31.89
N PRO A 161 20.35 -0.33 32.76
CA PRO A 161 21.17 -1.48 32.37
C PRO A 161 20.35 -2.65 31.80
N ASP A 162 19.10 -2.82 32.24
CA ASP A 162 18.16 -3.84 31.78
C ASP A 162 17.17 -3.31 30.74
N ALA A 163 17.50 -2.20 30.08
CA ALA A 163 16.64 -1.58 29.08
C ALA A 163 16.36 -2.52 27.91
N VAL A 164 15.10 -2.51 27.45
CA VAL A 164 14.65 -3.19 26.24
C VAL A 164 15.52 -2.79 25.06
N LYS A 165 16.11 -3.78 24.38
CA LYS A 165 17.12 -3.54 23.34
C LYS A 165 16.48 -3.48 21.96
N GLY A 166 16.20 -2.25 21.51
CA GLY A 166 15.65 -1.98 20.19
C GLY A 166 14.35 -1.19 20.28
N HIS A 167 13.91 -0.65 19.14
CA HIS A 167 12.72 0.21 19.09
C HIS A 167 11.76 -0.16 17.96
N THR A 168 12.17 -1.03 17.03
CA THR A 168 11.38 -1.45 15.86
C THR A 168 11.74 -2.90 15.54
N ARG A 169 10.82 -3.84 15.78
CA ARG A 169 10.96 -5.21 15.30
C ARG A 169 9.61 -5.72 14.82
N ALA A 170 9.56 -6.19 13.57
CA ALA A 170 8.42 -6.93 13.10
C ALA A 170 8.46 -8.33 13.68
N THR A 171 7.43 -8.75 14.42
CA THR A 171 7.41 -10.04 15.12
C THR A 171 5.99 -10.42 15.54
N VAL A 172 5.84 -11.66 16.01
CA VAL A 172 4.62 -12.17 16.65
C VAL A 172 4.93 -12.37 18.13
N LEU A 173 4.06 -11.85 18.99
CA LEU A 173 4.06 -12.12 20.42
C LEU A 173 2.90 -13.09 20.71
N ASP A 174 3.24 -14.37 20.85
CA ASP A 174 2.30 -15.43 21.19
C ASP A 174 1.81 -15.28 22.64
N LEU A 175 0.50 -15.40 22.83
CA LEU A 175 -0.18 -15.38 24.12
C LEU A 175 -0.82 -16.75 24.38
N ALA A 176 -1.49 -16.89 25.51
CA ALA A 176 -2.20 -18.13 25.85
C ALA A 176 -3.43 -18.37 24.94
N ASP A 177 -3.87 -19.63 24.87
CA ASP A 177 -5.11 -20.06 24.22
C ASP A 177 -5.25 -19.66 22.73
N GLY A 178 -4.13 -19.51 22.01
CA GLY A 178 -4.12 -19.14 20.59
C GLY A 178 -4.34 -17.65 20.32
N ALA A 179 -4.34 -16.81 21.36
CA ALA A 179 -4.25 -15.37 21.20
C ALA A 179 -2.81 -14.96 20.86
N PHE A 180 -2.64 -13.90 20.06
CA PHE A 180 -1.33 -13.36 19.72
C PHE A 180 -1.40 -11.91 19.22
N LEU A 181 -0.29 -11.19 19.32
CA LEU A 181 -0.11 -9.85 18.76
C LEU A 181 0.88 -9.88 17.59
N VAL A 182 0.47 -9.36 16.43
CA VAL A 182 1.34 -9.16 15.26
C VAL A 182 1.81 -7.72 15.22
N PHE A 183 3.11 -7.52 15.37
CA PHE A 183 3.78 -6.23 15.19
C PHE A 183 4.44 -6.23 13.81
N PRO A 184 3.98 -5.41 12.85
CA PRO A 184 4.64 -5.30 11.55
C PRO A 184 5.78 -4.27 11.59
N ASP A 185 6.69 -4.33 10.61
CA ASP A 185 7.85 -3.41 10.51
C ASP A 185 7.42 -1.94 10.56
N ARG A 186 6.34 -1.62 9.84
CA ARG A 186 5.76 -0.29 9.80
C ARG A 186 4.63 -0.09 10.80
N TRP A 187 4.83 -0.54 12.03
CA TRP A 187 3.88 -0.37 13.14
C TRP A 187 3.42 1.09 13.28
N TYR A 188 4.24 2.09 12.95
CA TYR A 188 3.86 3.50 13.04
C TYR A 188 2.72 3.88 12.08
N ARG A 189 2.50 3.13 10.99
CA ARG A 189 1.32 3.33 10.11
C ARG A 189 0.00 3.01 10.82
N PHE A 190 0.05 2.22 11.89
CA PHE A 190 -1.11 1.94 12.73
C PHE A 190 -1.41 3.07 13.71
N VAL A 191 -0.45 3.96 13.95
CA VAL A 191 -0.46 5.00 14.98
C VAL A 191 -0.49 6.38 14.33
N GLN A 192 -1.13 6.52 13.15
CA GLN A 192 -1.01 7.65 12.21
C GLN A 192 -1.34 9.06 12.74
N GLU A 193 -1.57 9.22 14.04
CA GLU A 193 -1.65 10.48 14.74
C GLU A 193 -0.31 10.79 15.43
N TYR A 194 0.56 11.52 14.73
CA TYR A 194 1.67 12.27 15.35
C TYR A 194 1.16 13.44 16.22
N GLY A 195 -0.02 13.33 16.85
CA GLY A 195 -0.53 14.29 17.82
C GLY A 195 0.15 14.09 19.17
N ALA A 196 0.01 15.07 20.08
CA ALA A 196 0.41 14.88 21.47
C ALA A 196 -0.29 13.62 22.00
N HIS A 197 0.48 12.59 22.32
CA HIS A 197 -0.09 11.34 22.81
C HIS A 197 -0.70 11.60 24.19
N GLU A 198 -1.98 11.29 24.35
CA GLU A 198 -2.69 11.43 25.64
C GLU A 198 -2.00 10.60 26.75
N ILE A 199 -1.39 9.48 26.35
CA ILE A 199 -0.64 8.59 27.24
C ILE A 199 0.86 8.76 26.98
N PRO A 200 1.67 9.14 27.99
CA PRO A 200 3.12 9.25 27.85
C PRO A 200 3.76 7.86 27.72
N GLY A 201 4.72 7.73 26.81
CA GLY A 201 5.43 6.47 26.58
C GLY A 201 5.70 6.22 25.09
N ARG A 202 6.11 4.99 24.77
CA ARG A 202 6.32 4.55 23.39
C ARG A 202 5.08 3.83 22.88
N HIS A 203 4.49 4.37 21.82
CA HIS A 203 3.29 3.82 21.19
C HIS A 203 3.69 2.82 20.12
N TYR A 204 2.89 1.76 19.98
CA TYR A 204 3.03 0.73 18.97
C TYR A 204 1.65 0.36 18.44
N GLY A 205 1.54 0.04 17.17
CA GLY A 205 0.31 -0.55 16.65
C GLY A 205 0.53 -1.99 16.22
N ALA A 206 -0.47 -2.80 16.48
CA ALA A 206 -0.45 -4.24 16.24
C ALA A 206 -1.82 -4.74 15.77
N LEU A 207 -1.82 -5.96 15.25
CA LEU A 207 -3.04 -6.76 15.11
C LEU A 207 -3.13 -7.70 16.30
N HIS A 208 -4.30 -7.77 16.94
CA HIS A 208 -4.59 -8.70 18.02
C HIS A 208 -5.55 -9.77 17.49
N HIS A 209 -5.07 -11.01 17.45
CA HIS A 209 -5.90 -12.18 17.27
C HIS A 209 -6.23 -12.77 18.65
N ASP A 210 -7.51 -12.98 18.93
CA ASP A 210 -7.97 -13.70 20.12
C ASP A 210 -9.21 -14.53 19.77
N PRO A 211 -9.11 -15.87 19.69
CA PRO A 211 -10.24 -16.74 19.36
C PRO A 211 -11.31 -16.77 20.45
N ALA A 212 -11.01 -16.33 21.67
CA ALA A 212 -12.00 -16.20 22.74
C ALA A 212 -12.72 -14.85 22.74
N GLY A 213 -12.26 -13.90 21.91
CA GLY A 213 -12.85 -12.56 21.78
C GLY A 213 -12.73 -11.68 23.04
N ARG A 214 -11.81 -12.00 23.96
CA ARG A 214 -11.61 -11.23 25.21
C ARG A 214 -10.77 -9.97 24.95
N PHE A 215 -9.80 -10.07 24.05
CA PHE A 215 -8.85 -9.02 23.67
C PHE A 215 -8.11 -8.40 24.86
N GLU A 216 -7.74 -9.24 25.83
CA GLU A 216 -6.99 -8.83 27.01
C GLU A 216 -5.61 -8.29 26.62
N THR A 217 -5.25 -7.12 27.13
CA THR A 217 -3.96 -6.51 26.82
C THR A 217 -2.89 -7.10 27.74
N PRO A 218 -1.84 -7.74 27.19
CA PRO A 218 -0.80 -8.36 28.00
C PRO A 218 0.06 -7.31 28.69
N ALA A 219 0.44 -7.55 29.95
CA ALA A 219 1.48 -6.76 30.61
C ALA A 219 2.83 -6.93 29.87
N PRO A 220 3.66 -5.88 29.73
CA PRO A 220 3.53 -4.54 30.33
C PRO A 220 2.86 -3.50 29.42
N TYR A 221 2.09 -3.92 28.41
CA TYR A 221 1.43 -2.98 27.51
C TYR A 221 0.21 -2.34 28.16
N THR A 222 0.01 -1.06 27.86
CA THR A 222 -1.22 -0.34 28.14
C THR A 222 -2.01 -0.17 26.84
N ALA A 223 -3.29 -0.54 26.83
CA ALA A 223 -4.15 -0.29 25.68
C ALA A 223 -4.43 1.21 25.55
N VAL A 224 -4.19 1.77 24.36
CA VAL A 224 -4.51 3.15 24.00
C VAL A 224 -5.81 3.20 23.21
N SER A 225 -5.94 2.33 22.20
CA SER A 225 -7.18 2.13 21.45
C SER A 225 -7.27 0.71 20.92
N GLN A 226 -8.50 0.24 20.71
CA GLN A 226 -8.81 -1.04 20.11
C GLN A 226 -10.00 -0.86 19.17
N GLU A 227 -9.86 -1.29 17.92
CA GLU A 227 -10.87 -1.16 16.87
C GLU A 227 -11.05 -2.50 16.13
N PRO A 228 -12.24 -2.81 15.60
CA PRO A 228 -12.42 -3.95 14.70
C PRO A 228 -11.42 -3.89 13.55
N PHE A 229 -10.66 -4.97 13.32
CA PHE A 229 -9.77 -5.04 12.15
C PHE A 229 -10.57 -5.31 10.87
N VAL A 230 -11.62 -6.10 11.02
CA VAL A 230 -12.62 -6.39 10.00
C VAL A 230 -13.98 -6.10 10.65
N PRO A 231 -14.75 -5.10 10.19
CA PRO A 231 -15.99 -4.71 10.86
C PRO A 231 -17.13 -5.72 10.66
N GLU A 232 -17.16 -6.40 9.50
CA GLU A 232 -18.14 -7.42 9.15
C GLU A 232 -17.51 -8.49 8.25
N PRO A 233 -18.05 -9.73 8.21
CA PRO A 233 -17.53 -10.76 7.33
C PRO A 233 -17.60 -10.30 5.87
N ILE A 234 -16.43 -10.16 5.22
CA ILE A 234 -16.33 -9.59 3.87
C ILE A 234 -16.87 -10.59 2.82
N ARG A 235 -16.78 -11.89 3.10
CA ARG A 235 -17.12 -12.98 2.17
C ARG A 235 -17.85 -14.09 2.91
N ALA A 236 -18.63 -14.88 2.17
CA ALA A 236 -19.32 -16.05 2.71
C ALA A 236 -18.32 -17.18 3.01
N PRO A 237 -18.62 -18.07 3.99
CA PRO A 237 -17.74 -19.18 4.30
C PRO A 237 -17.45 -20.12 3.12
N GLY A 238 -16.20 -20.54 2.98
CA GLY A 238 -15.73 -21.43 1.90
C GLY A 238 -15.61 -20.78 0.52
N TRP A 239 -15.64 -19.43 0.44
CA TRP A 239 -15.60 -18.74 -0.85
C TRP A 239 -14.30 -18.98 -1.62
N ALA A 240 -13.17 -19.06 -0.92
CA ALA A 240 -11.86 -19.22 -1.53
C ALA A 240 -11.72 -20.60 -2.17
N ALA A 241 -12.14 -21.66 -1.46
CA ALA A 241 -12.23 -23.01 -2.02
C ALA A 241 -13.16 -23.08 -3.25
N ALA A 242 -14.34 -22.47 -3.18
CA ALA A 242 -15.28 -22.42 -4.31
C ALA A 242 -14.72 -21.64 -5.52
N PHE A 243 -14.00 -20.55 -5.27
CA PHE A 243 -13.30 -19.78 -6.30
C PHE A 243 -12.21 -20.62 -6.98
N ARG A 244 -11.35 -21.27 -6.19
CA ARG A 244 -10.26 -22.11 -6.70
C ARG A 244 -10.78 -23.31 -7.51
N ALA A 245 -11.85 -23.95 -7.06
CA ALA A 245 -12.52 -25.00 -7.82
C ALA A 245 -13.03 -24.50 -9.18
N THR A 246 -13.65 -23.32 -9.21
CA THR A 246 -14.12 -22.70 -10.47
C THR A 246 -12.94 -22.36 -11.40
N LEU A 247 -11.83 -21.85 -10.86
CA LEU A 247 -10.62 -21.56 -11.64
C LEU A 247 -10.00 -22.83 -12.24
N ALA A 248 -9.95 -23.92 -11.47
CA ALA A 248 -9.45 -25.21 -11.95
C ALA A 248 -10.34 -25.80 -13.06
N GLU A 249 -11.67 -25.63 -12.95
CA GLU A 249 -12.63 -26.12 -13.95
C GLU A 249 -12.61 -25.31 -15.25
N ARG A 250 -12.57 -23.97 -15.16
CA ARG A 250 -12.82 -23.06 -16.29
C ARG A 250 -11.58 -22.38 -16.84
N GLY A 251 -10.46 -22.48 -16.15
CA GLY A 251 -9.27 -21.67 -16.44
C GLY A 251 -9.50 -20.18 -16.13
N PRO A 252 -8.62 -19.28 -16.59
CA PRO A 252 -8.72 -17.84 -16.29
C PRO A 252 -9.96 -17.21 -16.93
N ALA A 253 -10.62 -16.31 -16.20
CA ALA A 253 -11.73 -15.53 -16.71
C ALA A 253 -11.27 -14.56 -17.81
N PRO A 254 -12.05 -14.37 -18.89
CA PRO A 254 -11.68 -13.50 -19.99
C PRO A 254 -11.67 -12.03 -19.58
N TRP A 255 -11.09 -11.17 -20.41
CA TRP A 255 -11.09 -9.73 -20.22
C TRP A 255 -12.45 -9.13 -20.60
N TYR A 256 -12.95 -8.22 -19.75
CA TYR A 256 -14.23 -7.54 -19.93
C TYR A 256 -14.01 -6.02 -20.06
N PRO A 257 -13.83 -5.48 -21.29
CA PRO A 257 -13.62 -4.05 -21.50
C PRO A 257 -14.73 -3.17 -20.91
N ALA A 258 -15.98 -3.64 -20.97
CA ALA A 258 -17.15 -2.94 -20.44
C ALA A 258 -17.05 -2.64 -18.93
N ALA A 259 -16.36 -3.48 -18.15
CA ALA A 259 -16.13 -3.23 -16.73
C ALA A 259 -15.22 -2.01 -16.52
N ALA A 260 -14.19 -1.84 -17.35
CA ALA A 260 -13.31 -0.66 -17.30
C ALA A 260 -14.02 0.61 -17.77
N GLU A 261 -14.85 0.51 -18.81
CA GLU A 261 -15.66 1.63 -19.30
C GLU A 261 -16.65 2.11 -18.24
N GLU A 262 -17.33 1.18 -17.58
CA GLU A 262 -18.27 1.48 -16.50
C GLU A 262 -17.56 2.08 -15.28
N PHE A 263 -16.42 1.53 -14.88
CA PHE A 263 -15.60 2.08 -13.81
C PHE A 263 -15.16 3.52 -14.12
N ALA A 264 -14.70 3.80 -15.34
CA ALA A 264 -14.33 5.16 -15.76
C ALA A 264 -15.51 6.13 -15.69
N ARG A 265 -16.68 5.70 -16.17
CA ARG A 265 -17.92 6.51 -16.16
C ARG A 265 -18.36 6.88 -14.74
N LEU A 266 -18.30 5.93 -13.81
CA LEU A 266 -18.75 6.11 -12.43
C LEU A 266 -17.78 6.93 -11.57
N THR A 267 -16.48 6.82 -11.82
CA THR A 267 -15.43 7.46 -10.98
C THR A 267 -14.85 8.73 -11.59
N GLY A 268 -15.00 8.93 -12.90
CA GLY A 268 -14.42 10.06 -13.64
C GLY A 268 -12.91 9.95 -13.89
N VAL A 269 -12.30 8.78 -13.65
CA VAL A 269 -10.90 8.53 -14.04
C VAL A 269 -10.76 8.37 -15.56
N THR A 270 -9.54 8.42 -16.08
CA THR A 270 -9.32 8.24 -17.52
C THR A 270 -9.53 6.77 -17.94
N PRO A 271 -9.86 6.52 -19.22
CA PRO A 271 -9.99 5.16 -19.75
C PRO A 271 -8.79 4.25 -19.46
N THR A 272 -7.55 4.74 -19.61
CA THR A 272 -6.35 3.93 -19.33
C THR A 272 -6.24 3.58 -17.85
N MET A 273 -6.50 4.55 -16.98
CA MET A 273 -6.45 4.35 -15.54
C MET A 273 -7.49 3.32 -15.10
N ALA A 274 -8.72 3.39 -15.62
CA ALA A 274 -9.77 2.42 -15.36
C ALA A 274 -9.38 1.01 -15.84
N ARG A 275 -8.79 0.88 -17.03
CA ARG A 275 -8.31 -0.42 -17.54
C ARG A 275 -7.23 -1.03 -16.65
N LEU A 276 -6.29 -0.22 -16.16
CA LEU A 276 -5.27 -0.69 -15.22
C LEU A 276 -5.88 -1.09 -13.87
N VAL A 277 -6.86 -0.34 -13.35
CA VAL A 277 -7.57 -0.67 -12.11
C VAL A 277 -8.31 -1.99 -12.24
N VAL A 278 -9.13 -2.15 -13.27
CA VAL A 278 -9.95 -3.36 -13.51
C VAL A 278 -9.08 -4.59 -13.82
N ALA A 279 -7.89 -4.38 -14.39
CA ALA A 279 -6.87 -5.42 -14.53
C ALA A 279 -6.15 -5.80 -13.22
N GLY A 280 -6.57 -5.23 -12.09
CA GLY A 280 -6.04 -5.51 -10.77
C GLY A 280 -4.79 -4.72 -10.42
N LEU A 281 -4.46 -3.62 -11.11
CA LEU A 281 -3.29 -2.76 -10.86
C LEU A 281 -1.94 -3.48 -10.99
N PRO A 282 -1.63 -4.13 -12.12
CA PRO A 282 -0.40 -4.88 -12.29
C PRO A 282 0.82 -3.95 -12.29
N VAL A 283 1.78 -4.21 -11.40
CA VAL A 283 3.11 -3.58 -11.41
C VAL A 283 3.04 -2.04 -11.29
N ILE A 284 2.19 -1.51 -10.42
CA ILE A 284 2.02 -0.05 -10.25
C ILE A 284 3.02 0.55 -9.26
N ASP A 285 3.45 -0.20 -8.24
CA ASP A 285 4.25 0.36 -7.15
C ASP A 285 5.69 0.63 -7.57
N ASP A 286 6.26 -0.19 -8.46
CA ASP A 286 7.66 -0.08 -8.88
C ASP A 286 7.87 1.04 -9.91
N VAL A 287 8.60 2.10 -9.57
CA VAL A 287 8.87 3.23 -10.50
C VAL A 287 9.65 2.82 -11.75
N ARG A 288 10.53 1.83 -11.64
CA ARG A 288 11.50 1.44 -12.70
C ARG A 288 10.90 0.44 -13.67
N GLN A 289 10.00 -0.41 -13.21
CA GLN A 289 9.43 -1.46 -14.04
C GLN A 289 8.22 -0.94 -14.84
N ALA A 290 8.14 -1.19 -16.13
CA ALA A 290 6.92 -0.93 -16.88
C ALA A 290 5.87 -2.04 -16.63
N VAL A 291 4.59 -1.71 -16.80
CA VAL A 291 3.54 -2.74 -16.86
C VAL A 291 3.87 -3.73 -17.99
N PRO A 292 3.77 -5.05 -17.80
CA PRO A 292 4.12 -6.03 -18.83
C PRO A 292 3.40 -5.78 -20.15
N SER A 293 4.13 -5.85 -21.26
CA SER A 293 3.57 -5.59 -22.61
C SER A 293 2.45 -6.55 -22.99
N ALA A 294 2.53 -7.81 -22.55
CA ALA A 294 1.48 -8.81 -22.72
C ALA A 294 0.18 -8.37 -22.02
N THR A 295 0.28 -7.90 -20.78
CA THR A 295 -0.86 -7.36 -20.03
C THR A 295 -1.44 -6.11 -20.70
N LEU A 296 -0.59 -5.16 -21.10
CA LEU A 296 -1.03 -3.96 -21.83
C LEU A 296 -1.75 -4.29 -23.14
N LYS A 297 -1.25 -5.28 -23.89
CA LYS A 297 -1.90 -5.78 -25.10
C LYS A 297 -3.26 -6.41 -24.79
N ALA A 298 -3.36 -7.24 -23.76
CA ALA A 298 -4.61 -7.89 -23.34
C ALA A 298 -5.68 -6.86 -22.98
N ILE A 299 -5.31 -5.79 -22.27
CA ILE A 299 -6.23 -4.71 -21.87
C ILE A 299 -6.35 -3.60 -22.92
N GLY A 300 -5.68 -3.69 -24.07
CA GLY A 300 -5.76 -2.72 -25.17
C GLY A 300 -5.22 -1.32 -24.83
N VAL A 301 -4.13 -1.22 -24.07
CA VAL A 301 -3.50 0.04 -23.63
C VAL A 301 -2.11 0.21 -24.26
N LYS A 302 -1.75 1.42 -24.65
CA LYS A 302 -0.39 1.74 -25.13
C LYS A 302 0.56 2.00 -23.95
N SER A 303 1.83 1.66 -24.12
CA SER A 303 2.85 1.82 -23.06
C SER A 303 3.04 3.27 -22.59
N ALA A 304 2.95 4.24 -23.50
CA ALA A 304 3.07 5.66 -23.16
C ALA A 304 1.93 6.13 -22.25
N ASP A 305 0.70 5.74 -22.56
CA ASP A 305 -0.51 6.08 -21.81
C ASP A 305 -0.50 5.38 -20.43
N ALA A 306 -0.09 4.11 -20.41
CA ALA A 306 0.05 3.34 -19.17
C ALA A 306 1.04 3.98 -18.19
N ARG A 307 2.13 4.59 -18.69
CA ARG A 307 3.13 5.26 -17.83
C ARG A 307 2.53 6.45 -17.09
N VAL A 308 1.74 7.29 -17.76
CA VAL A 308 1.07 8.44 -17.14
C VAL A 308 0.06 7.98 -16.09
N ALA A 309 -0.81 7.03 -16.46
CA ALA A 309 -1.80 6.50 -15.54
C ALA A 309 -1.16 5.79 -14.34
N LYS A 310 -0.05 5.09 -14.55
CA LYS A 310 0.72 4.44 -13.48
C LYS A 310 1.27 5.43 -12.46
N ASP A 311 1.88 6.52 -12.91
CA ASP A 311 2.41 7.53 -11.99
C ASP A 311 1.30 8.16 -11.13
N GLU A 312 0.10 8.39 -11.71
CA GLU A 312 -1.07 8.82 -10.94
C GLU A 312 -1.55 7.76 -9.94
N LEU A 313 -1.66 6.50 -10.36
CA LEU A 313 -2.13 5.40 -9.51
C LEU A 313 -1.18 5.14 -8.34
N ARG A 314 0.14 5.22 -8.57
CA ARG A 314 1.16 5.04 -7.55
C ARG A 314 1.07 6.10 -6.44
N ALA A 315 0.69 7.32 -6.78
CA ALA A 315 0.54 8.42 -5.83
C ALA A 315 -0.67 8.28 -4.90
N LEU A 316 -1.59 7.34 -5.18
CA LEU A 316 -2.76 7.08 -4.33
C LEU A 316 -2.36 6.37 -3.03
N ASP A 317 -3.27 6.41 -2.05
CA ASP A 317 -3.15 5.58 -0.86
C ASP A 317 -3.18 4.08 -1.23
N ALA A 318 -2.26 3.30 -0.65
CA ALA A 318 -2.16 1.87 -0.91
C ALA A 318 -3.38 1.10 -0.38
N GLY A 319 -3.90 1.47 0.79
CA GLY A 319 -5.10 0.86 1.36
C GLY A 319 -6.33 1.09 0.49
N ALA A 320 -6.47 2.28 -0.07
CA ALA A 320 -7.51 2.58 -1.07
C ALA A 320 -7.35 1.72 -2.33
N ARG A 321 -6.13 1.57 -2.87
CA ARG A 321 -5.88 0.66 -4.01
C ARG A 321 -6.28 -0.78 -3.70
N GLN A 322 -5.92 -1.29 -2.52
CA GLN A 322 -6.26 -2.65 -2.07
C GLN A 322 -7.78 -2.85 -1.97
N ALA A 323 -8.48 -1.92 -1.32
CA ALA A 323 -9.92 -1.99 -1.15
C ALA A 323 -10.67 -1.97 -2.49
N VAL A 324 -10.25 -1.09 -3.42
CA VAL A 324 -10.83 -1.01 -4.77
C VAL A 324 -10.61 -2.31 -5.54
N VAL A 325 -9.39 -2.86 -5.51
CA VAL A 325 -9.10 -4.12 -6.23
C VAL A 325 -9.81 -5.31 -5.59
N ALA A 326 -9.91 -5.38 -4.27
CA ALA A 326 -10.68 -6.42 -3.59
C ALA A 326 -12.18 -6.36 -3.94
N ALA A 327 -12.73 -5.15 -4.12
CA ALA A 327 -14.12 -4.90 -4.49
C ALA A 327 -14.46 -5.30 -5.93
N LEU A 328 -13.46 -5.41 -6.81
CA LEU A 328 -13.65 -5.89 -8.19
C LEU A 328 -13.99 -7.39 -8.26
N LEU A 329 -13.65 -8.18 -7.25
CA LEU A 329 -14.00 -9.59 -7.22
C LEU A 329 -15.47 -9.75 -6.84
N PRO A 330 -16.36 -10.27 -7.72
CA PRO A 330 -17.77 -10.42 -7.41
C PRO A 330 -18.03 -11.31 -6.18
N ALA A 331 -19.11 -11.08 -5.43
CA ALA A 331 -19.44 -11.85 -4.23
C ALA A 331 -19.57 -13.37 -4.51
N GLY A 332 -20.19 -13.73 -5.63
CA GLY A 332 -20.24 -15.10 -6.14
C GLY A 332 -19.07 -15.36 -7.11
N PRO A 333 -18.11 -16.24 -6.80
CA PRO A 333 -16.90 -16.47 -7.61
C PRO A 333 -17.16 -16.71 -9.10
N ALA A 334 -18.16 -17.54 -9.44
CA ALA A 334 -18.50 -17.86 -10.82
C ALA A 334 -18.99 -16.64 -11.65
N ARG A 335 -19.40 -15.55 -10.99
CA ARG A 335 -19.80 -14.32 -11.70
C ARG A 335 -18.63 -13.66 -12.41
N LEU A 336 -17.39 -13.83 -11.93
CA LEU A 336 -16.20 -13.31 -12.60
C LEU A 336 -16.08 -13.84 -14.05
N TRP A 337 -16.43 -15.10 -14.28
CA TRP A 337 -16.39 -15.73 -15.61
C TRP A 337 -17.55 -15.39 -16.52
N THR A 338 -18.66 -14.87 -15.99
CA THR A 338 -19.89 -14.65 -16.76
C THR A 338 -20.20 -13.18 -16.98
N HIS A 339 -19.88 -12.33 -16.00
CA HIS A 339 -20.17 -10.89 -16.01
C HIS A 339 -18.90 -10.04 -15.87
N GLY A 340 -17.76 -10.65 -15.58
CA GLY A 340 -16.50 -9.95 -15.34
C GLY A 340 -16.38 -9.36 -13.92
N PRO A 341 -15.37 -8.50 -13.71
CA PRO A 341 -15.17 -7.78 -12.46
C PRO A 341 -16.35 -6.86 -12.09
N ASP A 342 -16.61 -6.71 -10.80
CA ASP A 342 -17.68 -5.85 -10.25
C ASP A 342 -17.25 -4.37 -10.24
N ALA A 343 -17.33 -3.75 -11.42
CA ALA A 343 -16.95 -2.35 -11.62
C ALA A 343 -17.78 -1.37 -10.80
N THR A 344 -19.07 -1.66 -10.59
CA THR A 344 -19.97 -0.80 -9.81
C THR A 344 -19.54 -0.78 -8.36
N ARG A 345 -19.34 -1.95 -7.73
CA ARG A 345 -18.89 -2.02 -6.34
C ARG A 345 -17.51 -1.40 -6.16
N ALA A 346 -16.59 -1.65 -7.10
CA ALA A 346 -15.26 -1.03 -7.06
C ALA A 346 -15.32 0.50 -7.19
N ALA A 347 -16.22 1.04 -8.02
CA ALA A 347 -16.41 2.48 -8.19
C ALA A 347 -17.01 3.15 -6.95
N GLU A 348 -17.90 2.47 -6.21
CA GLU A 348 -18.39 2.95 -4.92
C GLU A 348 -17.24 3.10 -3.92
N VAL A 349 -16.41 2.05 -3.77
CA VAL A 349 -15.24 2.08 -2.87
C VAL A 349 -14.24 3.15 -3.30
N TRP A 350 -14.04 3.31 -4.61
CA TRP A 350 -13.21 4.38 -5.15
C TRP A 350 -13.73 5.76 -4.72
N ASN A 351 -15.00 6.03 -4.98
CA ASN A 351 -15.60 7.34 -4.71
C ASN A 351 -15.66 7.65 -3.21
N GLU A 352 -15.90 6.65 -2.37
CA GLU A 352 -15.87 6.76 -0.91
C GLU A 352 -14.49 7.15 -0.39
N ARG A 353 -13.42 6.49 -0.88
CA ARG A 353 -12.06 6.64 -0.35
C ARG A 353 -11.24 7.75 -1.01
N LEU A 354 -11.48 8.02 -2.28
CA LEU A 354 -10.65 8.91 -3.11
C LEU A 354 -11.45 10.07 -3.70
N GLY A 355 -12.78 10.07 -3.53
CA GLY A 355 -13.66 11.03 -4.17
C GLY A 355 -13.89 10.72 -5.65
N ARG A 356 -15.08 11.09 -6.14
CA ARG A 356 -15.35 11.10 -7.58
C ARG A 356 -14.58 12.23 -8.23
N ARG A 357 -13.89 11.95 -9.34
CA ARG A 357 -13.13 12.95 -10.09
C ARG A 357 -14.00 13.63 -11.15
N THR A 358 -13.71 14.90 -11.41
CA THR A 358 -14.19 15.58 -12.60
C THR A 358 -13.47 15.00 -13.83
N PRO A 359 -14.20 14.46 -14.83
CA PRO A 359 -13.58 13.87 -16.01
C PRO A 359 -12.75 14.89 -16.79
N VAL A 360 -11.53 14.49 -17.15
CA VAL A 360 -10.62 15.26 -18.01
C VAL A 360 -10.37 14.43 -19.26
N PRO A 361 -10.47 15.01 -20.48
CA PRO A 361 -10.10 14.30 -21.70
C PRO A 361 -8.67 13.76 -21.62
N GLU A 362 -8.50 12.45 -21.85
CA GLU A 362 -7.23 11.76 -21.63
C GLU A 362 -6.09 12.33 -22.49
N GLU A 363 -6.38 12.73 -23.73
CA GLU A 363 -5.41 13.35 -24.62
C GLU A 363 -4.91 14.71 -24.10
N VAL A 364 -5.78 15.50 -23.47
CA VAL A 364 -5.41 16.79 -22.86
C VAL A 364 -4.50 16.55 -21.65
N LEU A 365 -4.82 15.54 -20.83
CA LEU A 365 -4.01 15.15 -19.69
C LEU A 365 -2.61 14.66 -20.12
N HIS A 366 -2.54 13.79 -21.13
CA HIS A 366 -1.28 13.28 -21.64
C HIS A 366 -0.41 14.37 -22.27
N ASP A 367 -1.02 15.30 -23.03
CA ASP A 367 -0.28 16.42 -23.59
C ASP A 367 0.27 17.33 -22.48
N ALA A 368 -0.51 17.61 -21.43
CA ALA A 368 -0.07 18.38 -20.28
C ALA A 368 1.12 17.72 -19.57
N VAL A 369 1.02 16.43 -19.23
CA VAL A 369 2.11 15.68 -18.56
C VAL A 369 3.38 15.61 -19.41
N ARG A 370 3.26 15.58 -20.74
CA ARG A 370 4.41 15.52 -21.65
C ARG A 370 5.11 16.88 -21.82
N THR A 371 4.39 17.98 -21.66
CA THR A 371 4.88 19.31 -22.07
C THR A 371 5.11 20.27 -20.91
N VAL A 372 4.46 20.05 -19.77
CA VAL A 372 4.63 20.87 -18.56
C VAL A 372 5.70 20.23 -17.69
N GLU A 373 6.73 21.01 -17.36
CA GLU A 373 7.79 20.58 -16.45
C GLU A 373 7.19 20.30 -15.05
N PRO A 374 7.47 19.13 -14.44
CA PRO A 374 6.92 18.77 -13.14
C PRO A 374 7.65 19.47 -11.98
N VAL A 375 7.40 20.77 -11.80
CA VAL A 375 7.98 21.57 -10.72
C VAL A 375 6.95 21.75 -9.59
N GLY A 376 7.16 21.05 -8.48
CA GLY A 376 6.33 21.15 -7.27
C GLY A 376 4.98 20.44 -7.39
N TRP A 377 4.01 21.01 -8.11
CA TRP A 377 2.70 20.40 -8.33
C TRP A 377 2.65 19.65 -9.66
N ALA A 378 2.59 18.32 -9.58
CA ALA A 378 2.63 17.44 -10.74
C ALA A 378 1.55 17.81 -11.80
N PRO A 379 1.88 17.84 -13.11
CA PRO A 379 0.96 18.35 -14.14
C PRO A 379 -0.41 17.68 -14.17
N ALA A 380 -0.47 16.35 -14.00
CA ALA A 380 -1.74 15.63 -13.96
C ALA A 380 -2.62 16.06 -12.77
N ALA A 381 -2.01 16.21 -11.58
CA ALA A 381 -2.71 16.64 -10.38
C ALA A 381 -3.14 18.11 -10.49
N ALA A 382 -2.28 18.98 -11.02
CA ALA A 382 -2.59 20.40 -11.24
C ALA A 382 -3.76 20.56 -12.22
N LEU A 383 -3.74 19.86 -13.36
CA LEU A 383 -4.83 19.90 -14.32
C LEU A 383 -6.17 19.45 -13.70
N ARG A 384 -6.16 18.40 -12.88
CA ARG A 384 -7.35 17.94 -12.16
C ARG A 384 -7.84 18.95 -11.12
N GLY A 385 -6.95 19.59 -10.37
CA GLY A 385 -7.31 20.66 -9.45
C GLY A 385 -7.89 21.89 -10.17
N PHE A 386 -7.45 22.16 -11.40
CA PHE A 386 -7.91 23.30 -12.18
C PHE A 386 -9.30 23.11 -12.79
N VAL A 387 -9.72 21.86 -13.07
CA VAL A 387 -11.08 21.60 -13.56
C VAL A 387 -12.13 21.66 -12.44
N ASP A 388 -11.71 21.56 -11.18
CA ASP A 388 -12.57 21.76 -10.01
C ASP A 388 -11.87 22.59 -8.92
N PRO A 389 -11.63 23.90 -9.18
CA PRO A 389 -10.81 24.72 -8.31
C PRO A 389 -11.47 25.04 -6.97
N ALA A 390 -12.79 24.86 -6.86
CA ALA A 390 -13.53 25.13 -5.63
C ALA A 390 -13.32 24.04 -4.57
N THR A 391 -12.99 22.81 -5.00
CA THR A 391 -12.78 21.67 -4.09
C THR A 391 -11.30 21.32 -3.91
N GLU A 392 -10.38 21.94 -4.65
CA GLU A 392 -8.95 21.68 -4.56
C GLU A 392 -8.32 22.46 -3.39
N PRO A 393 -7.88 21.80 -2.30
CA PRO A 393 -7.29 22.46 -1.13
C PRO A 393 -6.07 23.30 -1.46
N ARG A 394 -5.28 22.89 -2.46
CA ARG A 394 -4.14 23.67 -2.93
C ARG A 394 -4.51 25.01 -3.55
N LEU A 395 -5.78 25.25 -3.89
CA LEU A 395 -6.27 26.53 -4.40
C LEU A 395 -7.15 27.28 -3.37
N THR A 396 -7.64 26.58 -2.34
CA THR A 396 -8.61 27.12 -1.39
C THR A 396 -8.06 27.33 0.03
N GLU A 397 -7.03 26.58 0.43
CA GLU A 397 -6.46 26.60 1.78
C GLU A 397 -5.10 27.32 1.82
N ASP A 398 -4.97 28.27 2.76
CA ASP A 398 -3.71 28.91 3.10
C ASP A 398 -3.02 28.12 4.23
N LEU A 399 -1.73 27.86 4.09
CA LEU A 399 -0.95 27.13 5.10
C LEU A 399 -0.37 28.07 6.15
N THR A 400 -0.35 27.62 7.40
CA THR A 400 0.39 28.27 8.48
C THR A 400 1.72 27.57 8.69
N TRP A 401 2.77 28.34 9.00
CA TRP A 401 4.13 27.82 9.03
C TRP A 401 4.73 27.89 10.43
N SER A 402 5.53 26.88 10.76
CA SER A 402 6.31 26.82 11.99
C SER A 402 7.71 26.30 11.70
N PHE A 403 8.69 26.70 12.51
CA PHE A 403 10.03 26.14 12.44
C PHE A 403 10.04 24.77 13.12
N GLY A 404 10.15 23.73 12.30
CA GLY A 404 10.48 22.39 12.79
C GLY A 404 11.95 22.29 13.17
N ARG A 405 12.36 21.12 13.68
CA ARG A 405 13.73 20.88 14.16
C ARG A 405 14.82 21.07 13.09
N TYR A 406 14.50 20.88 11.82
CA TYR A 406 15.47 20.90 10.71
C TYR A 406 15.01 21.66 9.48
N TYR A 407 13.73 22.02 9.38
CA TYR A 407 13.14 22.67 8.22
C TYR A 407 11.82 23.35 8.62
N LEU A 408 11.41 24.33 7.81
CA LEU A 408 10.09 24.94 7.92
C LEU A 408 9.01 23.90 7.61
N GLN A 409 8.00 23.81 8.47
CA GLN A 409 6.89 22.86 8.35
C GLN A 409 5.57 23.61 8.35
N SER A 410 4.61 23.16 7.53
CA SER A 410 3.22 23.59 7.69
C SER A 410 2.64 23.01 8.98
N ALA A 411 1.81 23.78 9.69
CA ALA A 411 1.11 23.26 10.86
C ALA A 411 0.01 22.28 10.43
N GLU A 412 -0.61 22.55 9.28
CA GLU A 412 -1.59 21.68 8.65
C GLU A 412 -0.91 20.45 8.05
N ARG A 413 -1.60 19.31 8.16
CA ARG A 413 -1.21 18.02 7.55
C ARG A 413 -1.96 17.73 6.26
N THR A 414 -2.84 18.64 5.86
CA THR A 414 -3.60 18.57 4.61
C THR A 414 -2.83 19.24 3.48
N PRO A 415 -3.11 18.89 2.22
CA PRO A 415 -2.60 19.65 1.09
C PRO A 415 -3.09 21.10 1.18
N GLY A 416 -2.21 22.08 0.94
CA GLY A 416 -2.58 23.49 0.88
C GLY A 416 -1.67 24.26 -0.07
N PHE A 417 -1.86 25.57 -0.16
CA PHE A 417 -1.07 26.42 -1.06
C PHE A 417 0.35 26.68 -0.52
N ASP A 418 1.36 26.23 -1.25
CA ASP A 418 2.78 26.46 -0.95
C ASP A 418 3.59 26.92 -2.19
N GLY A 419 4.90 27.12 -2.01
CA GLY A 419 5.80 27.52 -3.10
C GLY A 419 5.93 26.50 -4.25
N GLY A 420 5.75 25.20 -3.98
CA GLY A 420 5.72 24.16 -5.00
C GLY A 420 4.42 24.19 -5.80
N VAL A 421 3.29 24.38 -5.12
CA VAL A 421 1.97 24.59 -5.71
C VAL A 421 1.99 25.80 -6.64
N LEU A 422 2.54 26.94 -6.19
CA LEU A 422 2.66 28.14 -7.02
C LEU A 422 3.41 27.87 -8.33
N LYS A 423 4.56 27.18 -8.28
CA LYS A 423 5.37 26.89 -9.47
C LYS A 423 4.62 26.03 -10.48
N GLY A 424 4.07 24.91 -10.01
CA GLY A 424 3.31 24.01 -10.87
C GLY A 424 2.04 24.66 -11.41
N ALA A 425 1.34 25.46 -10.59
CA ALA A 425 0.14 26.17 -10.99
C ALA A 425 0.43 27.23 -12.07
N VAL A 426 1.50 28.01 -11.94
CA VAL A 426 1.89 29.01 -12.96
C VAL A 426 2.24 28.33 -14.28
N ALA A 427 3.02 27.24 -14.24
CA ALA A 427 3.37 26.47 -15.43
C ALA A 427 2.12 25.89 -16.12
N MET A 428 1.20 25.31 -15.35
CA MET A 428 -0.07 24.76 -15.85
C MET A 428 -1.00 25.85 -16.40
N ALA A 429 -1.11 26.98 -15.72
CA ALA A 429 -1.92 28.12 -16.16
C ALA A 429 -1.43 28.69 -17.49
N ALA A 430 -0.11 28.87 -17.65
CA ALA A 430 0.50 29.29 -18.90
C ALA A 430 0.23 28.28 -20.02
N TRP A 431 0.39 26.99 -19.72
CA TRP A 431 0.09 25.93 -20.67
C TRP A 431 -1.37 25.95 -21.13
N LEU A 432 -2.34 26.00 -20.21
CA LEU A 432 -3.77 26.07 -20.55
C LEU A 432 -4.12 27.30 -21.40
N ALA A 433 -3.53 28.45 -21.09
CA ALA A 433 -3.78 29.70 -21.81
C ALA A 433 -3.34 29.63 -23.28
N HIS A 434 -2.25 28.92 -23.57
CA HIS A 434 -1.61 28.90 -24.89
C HIS A 434 -1.81 27.62 -25.68
N ARG A 435 -2.11 26.49 -25.02
CA ARG A 435 -2.21 25.18 -25.68
C ARG A 435 -3.62 24.84 -26.13
N LEU A 436 -4.64 25.21 -25.36
CA LEU A 436 -6.03 24.87 -25.64
C LEU A 436 -6.78 26.02 -26.36
N PRO A 437 -7.73 25.73 -27.25
CA PRO A 437 -8.58 26.76 -27.89
C PRO A 437 -9.41 27.56 -26.88
N SER A 438 -9.80 28.79 -27.22
CA SER A 438 -10.54 29.70 -26.32
C SER A 438 -11.94 29.21 -25.92
N GLY A 439 -12.52 28.22 -26.63
CA GLY A 439 -13.79 27.59 -26.29
C GLY A 439 -13.67 26.26 -25.56
N ASP A 440 -12.46 25.80 -25.25
CA ASP A 440 -12.26 24.54 -24.53
C ASP A 440 -12.75 24.67 -23.07
N PRO A 441 -13.59 23.74 -22.57
CA PRO A 441 -14.15 23.82 -21.23
C PRO A 441 -13.07 23.77 -20.12
N VAL A 442 -11.94 23.10 -20.36
CA VAL A 442 -10.82 23.05 -19.41
C VAL A 442 -10.11 24.40 -19.37
N ARG A 443 -9.94 25.07 -20.52
CA ARG A 443 -9.37 26.43 -20.55
C ARG A 443 -10.29 27.47 -19.89
N ALA A 444 -11.60 27.26 -19.96
CA ALA A 444 -12.59 28.18 -19.39
C ALA A 444 -12.49 28.31 -17.85
N THR A 445 -11.82 27.38 -17.14
CA THR A 445 -11.62 27.46 -15.69
C THR A 445 -10.50 28.41 -15.27
N LEU A 446 -9.62 28.78 -16.22
CA LEU A 446 -8.42 29.57 -15.96
C LEU A 446 -8.66 30.89 -15.19
N PRO A 447 -9.70 31.71 -15.50
CA PRO A 447 -9.96 32.93 -14.74
C PRO A 447 -10.26 32.67 -13.25
N GLY A 448 -10.98 31.59 -12.94
CA GLY A 448 -11.28 31.19 -11.57
C GLY A 448 -10.01 30.75 -10.84
N VAL A 449 -9.18 29.93 -11.49
CA VAL A 449 -7.89 29.50 -10.95
C VAL A 449 -6.96 30.68 -10.69
N LEU A 450 -6.80 31.61 -11.64
CA LEU A 450 -5.94 32.78 -11.46
C LEU A 450 -6.45 33.69 -10.33
N THR A 451 -7.76 33.79 -10.15
CA THR A 451 -8.34 34.51 -9.00
C THR A 451 -7.98 33.82 -7.68
N ALA A 452 -8.13 32.50 -7.59
CA ALA A 452 -7.75 31.73 -6.40
C ALA A 452 -6.25 31.89 -6.09
N LEU A 453 -5.37 31.73 -7.09
CA LEU A 453 -3.93 31.91 -6.93
C LEU A 453 -3.56 33.31 -6.43
N ARG A 454 -4.20 34.37 -6.97
CA ARG A 454 -3.97 35.74 -6.49
C ARG A 454 -4.43 35.95 -5.05
N ALA A 455 -5.55 35.33 -4.66
CA ALA A 455 -6.03 35.39 -3.28
C ALA A 455 -5.02 34.73 -2.33
N ARG A 456 -4.49 33.55 -2.68
CA ARG A 456 -3.46 32.84 -1.89
C ARG A 456 -2.14 33.62 -1.82
N LEU A 457 -1.71 34.22 -2.92
CA LEU A 457 -0.51 35.07 -2.96
C LEU A 457 -0.63 36.35 -2.12
N ALA A 458 -1.86 36.82 -1.88
CA ALA A 458 -2.12 37.97 -1.02
C ALA A 458 -2.22 37.59 0.47
N ALA A 459 -2.17 36.30 0.82
CA ALA A 459 -2.23 35.86 2.20
C ALA A 459 -0.94 36.26 2.95
N PRO A 460 -1.03 37.03 4.05
CA PRO A 460 0.15 37.60 4.72
C PRO A 460 1.06 36.55 5.39
N GLY A 461 0.56 35.33 5.63
CA GLY A 461 1.32 34.23 6.22
C GLY A 461 2.05 33.33 5.21
N LEU A 462 1.96 33.61 3.91
CA LEU A 462 2.59 32.77 2.89
C LEU A 462 4.12 32.88 2.96
N LEU A 463 4.79 31.75 3.17
CA LEU A 463 6.25 31.64 3.05
C LEU A 463 6.63 30.93 1.76
N ILE A 464 7.57 31.52 1.00
CA ILE A 464 8.10 30.94 -0.23
C ILE A 464 9.60 30.70 -0.04
N GLY A 465 10.00 29.43 -0.08
CA GLY A 465 11.41 29.05 0.03
C GLY A 465 12.22 29.49 -1.20
N LEU A 466 13.39 30.07 -0.94
CA LEU A 466 14.42 30.25 -1.96
C LEU A 466 15.08 28.90 -2.23
N GLU A 467 14.73 28.23 -3.33
CA GLU A 467 15.30 26.92 -3.75
C GLU A 467 16.74 27.03 -4.28
N ARG A 468 17.51 27.97 -3.74
CA ARG A 468 18.89 28.26 -4.16
C ARG A 468 19.71 28.41 -2.90
N LYS A 469 20.96 27.92 -2.92
CA LYS A 469 21.95 28.39 -1.95
C LYS A 469 22.14 29.89 -2.21
N ALA A 470 21.52 30.70 -1.37
CA ALA A 470 21.73 32.13 -1.37
C ALA A 470 22.99 32.44 -0.56
N ASP A 471 23.85 33.32 -1.08
CA ASP A 471 24.81 34.00 -0.22
C ASP A 471 24.00 34.89 0.73
N TRP A 472 23.93 34.48 1.99
CA TRP A 472 23.18 35.18 3.03
C TRP A 472 23.67 36.59 3.30
N GLN A 473 24.96 36.87 3.11
CA GLN A 473 25.46 38.24 3.21
C GLN A 473 25.06 39.09 2.00
N ALA A 474 25.06 38.52 0.80
CA ALA A 474 24.54 39.22 -0.38
C ALA A 474 23.03 39.47 -0.29
N PHE A 475 22.27 38.50 0.21
CA PHE A 475 20.82 38.63 0.40
C PHE A 475 20.48 39.71 1.43
N ARG A 476 21.09 39.70 2.63
CA ARG A 476 20.86 40.75 3.65
C ARG A 476 21.23 42.15 3.15
N ARG A 477 22.32 42.29 2.38
CA ARG A 477 22.68 43.58 1.76
C ARG A 477 21.63 44.10 0.79
N ALA A 478 20.90 43.22 0.10
CA ALA A 478 19.89 43.60 -0.89
C ALA A 478 18.48 43.75 -0.29
N ALA A 479 18.09 42.87 0.62
CA ALA A 479 16.75 42.78 1.19
C ALA A 479 16.60 43.55 2.52
N GLY A 480 17.71 43.93 3.17
CA GLY A 480 17.72 44.52 4.51
C GLY A 480 17.90 43.48 5.61
N GLU A 481 17.94 43.97 6.86
CA GLU A 481 17.95 43.10 8.04
C GLU A 481 16.58 42.41 8.19
N PRO A 482 16.57 41.12 8.59
CA PRO A 482 15.32 40.40 8.79
C PRO A 482 14.50 41.03 9.92
N GLU A 483 13.17 41.09 9.75
CA GLU A 483 12.26 41.55 10.79
C GLU A 483 12.14 40.54 11.95
N GLU A 484 12.41 39.26 11.69
CA GLU A 484 12.40 38.19 12.68
C GLU A 484 13.43 37.10 12.36
N THR A 485 14.05 36.51 13.38
CA THR A 485 15.02 35.41 13.24
C THR A 485 14.62 34.24 14.15
N GLY A 486 14.66 33.01 13.62
CA GLY A 486 14.49 31.79 14.40
C GLY A 486 15.75 31.42 15.22
N PRO A 487 15.61 30.55 16.24
CA PRO A 487 16.74 30.07 17.04
C PRO A 487 17.71 29.22 16.19
N ASP A 488 19.00 29.36 16.47
CA ASP A 488 20.12 28.63 15.82
C ASP A 488 20.08 27.11 16.04
#